data_AF-A0A5Q4T0W0-F1
#
_entry.id   AF-A0A5Q4T0W0-F1
#
_cell.length_a   1.000
_cell.length_b   1.000
_cell.length_c   1.000
_cell.angle_alpha   90.00
_cell.angle_beta   90.00
_cell.angle_gamma   90.00
#
_symmetry.space_group_name_H-M   'P 1'
#
loop_
_entity.id
_entity.type
_entity.pdbx_description
1 polymer ?
#
loop_
_entity_poly.entity_id
_entity_poly.type
_entity_poly.pdbx_seq_one_letter_code
_entity_poly.pdbx_strand_id
1 'polypeptide(L)'
;MSDAFTVLWTHDTCRALREAGRVGERPPVAFSGVHSSLPAWSGARTGDEGAGGCGAQAVHVDATPVRFDVPVSGVLLTRLTWRNRLGQTRGLKHIADGRPERSISLQGFYRLTPEAADELAEVVRSA
;
A
#
# COMPACT_ATOMS: atom_id res chain seq x y z
N MET A 1 -2.97 -17.80 5.87
CA MET A 1 -2.56 -17.04 4.68
C MET A 1 -2.95 -15.60 4.90
N SER A 2 -2.03 -14.78 5.41
CA SER A 2 -2.28 -13.35 5.53
C SER A 2 -2.23 -12.75 4.13
N ASP A 3 -3.32 -12.14 3.68
CA ASP A 3 -3.29 -11.30 2.50
C ASP A 3 -2.82 -9.92 2.93
N ALA A 4 -1.51 -9.81 3.13
CA ALA A 4 -0.90 -8.51 3.29
C ALA A 4 -1.00 -7.76 1.96
N PHE A 5 -1.38 -6.50 2.05
CA PHE A 5 -1.46 -5.63 0.90
C PHE A 5 -0.56 -4.42 1.09
N THR A 6 -0.13 -3.85 -0.03
CA THR A 6 0.65 -2.62 -0.05
C THR A 6 0.06 -1.65 -1.06
N VAL A 7 0.17 -0.35 -0.74
CA VAL A 7 -0.13 0.77 -1.63
C VAL A 7 1.13 1.57 -1.78
N LEU A 8 1.51 1.88 -3.01
CA LEU A 8 2.51 2.90 -3.29
C LEU A 8 1.81 4.24 -3.45
N TRP A 9 2.07 5.17 -2.54
CA TRP A 9 1.48 6.51 -2.58
C TRP A 9 2.21 7.40 -3.58
N THR A 10 1.45 8.25 -4.27
CA THR A 10 2.00 9.30 -5.12
C THR A 10 2.66 10.36 -4.25
N HIS A 11 3.51 11.19 -4.88
CA HIS A 11 4.11 12.34 -4.21
C HIS A 11 3.05 13.26 -3.57
N ASP A 12 1.94 13.50 -4.26
CA ASP A 12 0.85 14.34 -3.78
C ASP A 12 0.15 13.73 -2.56
N THR A 13 -0.11 12.43 -2.55
CA THR A 13 -0.64 11.75 -1.36
C THR A 13 0.33 11.84 -0.19
N CYS A 14 1.63 11.60 -0.42
CA CYS A 14 2.65 11.74 0.61
C CYS A 14 2.71 13.17 1.18
N ARG A 15 2.62 14.18 0.31
CA ARG A 15 2.57 15.59 0.71
C ARG A 15 1.34 15.89 1.56
N ALA A 16 0.16 15.49 1.11
CA ALA A 16 -1.09 15.69 1.84
C ALA A 16 -1.08 15.03 3.23
N LEU A 17 -0.52 13.82 3.35
CA LEU A 17 -0.36 13.12 4.63
C LEU A 17 0.56 13.87 5.61
N ARG A 18 1.64 14.49 5.11
CA ARG A 18 2.52 15.33 5.93
C ARG A 18 1.81 16.59 6.39
N GLU A 19 1.17 17.32 5.47
CA GLU A 19 0.45 18.56 5.77
C GLU A 19 -0.70 18.31 6.78
N ALA A 20 -1.34 17.14 6.72
CA ALA A 20 -2.37 16.72 7.64
C ALA A 20 -1.84 16.14 8.99
N GLY A 21 -0.52 16.10 9.20
CA GLY A 21 0.07 15.65 10.46
C GLY A 21 -0.08 14.15 10.74
N ARG A 22 -0.28 13.30 9.72
CA ARG A 22 -0.60 11.88 9.88
C ARG A 22 0.60 10.96 10.16
N VAL A 23 1.79 11.50 10.32
CA VAL A 23 3.01 10.72 10.58
C VAL A 23 2.86 9.97 11.92
N GLY A 24 3.13 8.67 11.92
CA GLY A 24 2.95 7.81 13.09
C GLY A 24 1.52 7.32 13.33
N GLU A 25 0.53 7.87 12.63
CA GLU A 25 -0.83 7.36 12.67
C GLU A 25 -1.01 6.14 11.75
N ARG A 26 -1.92 5.24 12.12
CA ARG A 26 -2.33 4.11 11.30
C ARG A 26 -3.67 4.43 10.64
N PRO A 27 -3.85 4.17 9.33
CA PRO A 27 -5.15 4.33 8.72
C PRO A 27 -6.12 3.29 9.34
N PRO A 28 -7.28 3.72 9.87
CA PRO A 28 -8.22 2.81 10.56
C PRO A 28 -8.93 1.83 9.61
N VAL A 29 -9.05 2.19 8.33
CA VAL A 29 -9.83 1.45 7.33
C VAL A 29 -9.14 1.53 5.96
N ALA A 30 -9.17 0.42 5.22
CA ALA A 30 -8.89 0.39 3.80
C ALA A 30 -10.16 0.06 3.01
N PHE A 31 -10.39 0.71 1.87
CA PHE A 31 -11.50 0.35 0.98
C PHE A 31 -11.08 -0.74 0.00
N SER A 32 -11.66 -1.94 0.07
CA SER A 32 -11.46 -2.99 -0.92
C SER A 32 -12.44 -2.82 -2.08
N GLY A 33 -11.97 -2.46 -3.28
CA GLY A 33 -12.84 -2.24 -4.44
C GLY A 33 -12.16 -2.48 -5.79
N VAL A 34 -12.97 -2.46 -6.86
CA VAL A 34 -12.51 -2.70 -8.25
C VAL A 34 -11.60 -1.57 -8.75
N HIS A 35 -11.73 -0.37 -8.19
CA HIS A 35 -10.83 0.74 -8.40
C HIS A 35 -10.09 1.03 -7.10
N SER A 36 -8.75 0.92 -7.14
CA SER A 36 -7.76 1.35 -6.13
C SER A 36 -8.25 1.53 -4.68
N SER A 37 -7.80 0.67 -3.76
CA SER A 37 -7.96 0.95 -2.34
C SER A 37 -7.16 2.20 -1.95
N LEU A 38 -7.83 3.21 -1.41
CA LEU A 38 -7.16 4.25 -0.64
C LEU A 38 -7.48 4.02 0.83
N PRO A 39 -6.50 4.16 1.73
CA PRO A 39 -6.79 4.19 3.15
C PRO A 39 -7.69 5.40 3.46
N ALA A 40 -8.71 5.17 4.28
CA ALA A 40 -9.57 6.22 4.80
C ALA A 40 -9.00 6.71 6.14
N TRP A 41 -8.86 8.03 6.29
CA TRP A 41 -8.35 8.65 7.52
C TRP A 41 -9.44 9.29 8.39
N SER A 42 -10.69 9.30 7.92
CA SER A 42 -11.82 9.85 8.65
C SER A 42 -13.11 9.07 8.33
N GLY A 43 -13.95 8.91 9.35
CA GLY A 43 -15.38 8.60 9.22
C GLY A 43 -15.78 7.19 8.77
N ALA A 44 -14.90 6.43 8.12
CA ALA A 44 -15.25 5.13 7.57
C ALA A 44 -15.38 4.05 8.66
N ARG A 45 -16.44 3.25 8.57
CA ARG A 45 -16.74 2.08 9.41
C ARG A 45 -16.83 0.84 8.53
N THR A 46 -16.63 -0.35 9.12
CA THR A 46 -16.93 -1.62 8.43
C THR A 46 -18.35 -1.58 7.87
N GLY A 47 -18.48 -1.82 6.56
CA GLY A 47 -19.76 -1.80 5.85
C GLY A 47 -20.05 -0.50 5.09
N ASP A 48 -19.26 0.55 5.26
CA ASP A 48 -19.37 1.75 4.43
C ASP A 48 -18.94 1.43 2.98
N GLU A 49 -19.71 1.93 2.02
CA GLU A 49 -19.38 1.87 0.61
C GLU A 49 -18.53 3.11 0.24
N GLY A 50 -17.42 2.91 -0.47
CA GLY A 50 -16.62 4.00 -1.02
C GLY A 50 -17.46 4.90 -1.94
N ALA A 51 -17.04 6.16 -2.11
CA ALA A 51 -17.76 7.22 -2.83
C ALA A 51 -18.64 6.67 -3.97
N GLY A 52 -19.95 6.85 -3.82
CA GLY A 52 -21.02 6.07 -4.45
C GLY A 52 -20.76 5.63 -5.89
N GLY A 53 -20.86 4.31 -6.12
CA GLY A 53 -20.79 3.67 -7.43
C GLY A 53 -19.55 2.80 -7.68
N CYS A 54 -18.53 2.84 -6.80
CA CYS A 54 -17.28 2.10 -6.99
C CYS A 54 -17.33 0.63 -6.51
N GLY A 55 -18.38 0.22 -5.79
CA GLY A 55 -18.49 -1.13 -5.20
C GLY A 55 -17.36 -1.44 -4.21
N ALA A 56 -16.73 -0.40 -3.64
CA ALA A 56 -15.64 -0.56 -2.70
C ALA A 56 -16.21 -0.69 -1.28
N GLN A 57 -15.84 -1.74 -0.55
CA GLN A 57 -16.29 -1.96 0.83
C GLN A 57 -15.17 -1.57 1.81
N ALA A 58 -15.52 -0.84 2.87
CA ALA A 58 -14.62 -0.54 3.97
C ALA A 58 -14.28 -1.80 4.80
N VAL A 59 -12.99 -2.05 5.00
CA VAL A 59 -12.46 -3.16 5.80
C VAL A 59 -11.44 -2.62 6.82
N HIS A 60 -11.58 -3.00 8.09
CA HIS A 60 -10.54 -2.75 9.09
C HIS A 60 -9.30 -3.60 8.80
N VAL A 61 -8.15 -2.96 8.81
CA VAL A 61 -6.85 -3.60 8.55
C VAL A 61 -5.89 -3.27 9.69
N ASP A 62 -5.01 -4.22 10.04
CA ASP A 62 -3.84 -3.92 10.86
C ASP A 62 -2.78 -3.27 9.96
N ALA A 63 -2.92 -1.96 9.74
CA ALA A 63 -2.06 -1.20 8.85
C ALA A 63 -0.78 -0.75 9.55
N THR A 64 0.30 -0.61 8.78
CA THR A 64 1.53 0.04 9.22
C THR A 64 1.29 1.54 9.46
N PRO A 65 1.94 2.16 10.47
CA PRO A 65 1.91 3.61 10.62
C PRO A 65 2.46 4.33 9.39
N VAL A 66 1.97 5.53 9.09
CA VAL A 66 2.57 6.38 8.04
C VAL A 66 3.97 6.79 8.48
N ARG A 67 4.96 6.40 7.68
CA ARG A 67 6.39 6.65 7.90
C ARG A 67 7.02 7.27 6.66
N PHE A 68 7.92 8.21 6.88
CA PHE A 68 8.73 8.86 5.84
C PHE A 68 10.23 8.81 6.14
N ASP A 69 10.58 8.21 7.27
CA ASP A 69 11.91 8.09 7.88
C ASP A 69 12.58 6.75 7.58
N VAL A 70 11.83 5.78 7.05
CA VAL A 70 12.33 4.42 6.77
C VAL A 70 12.70 4.29 5.29
N PRO A 71 13.99 4.21 4.94
CA PRO A 71 14.40 3.97 3.58
C PRO A 71 14.10 2.52 3.18
N VAL A 72 13.43 2.34 2.05
CA VAL A 72 13.27 1.02 1.42
C VAL A 72 14.46 0.79 0.48
N SER A 73 15.23 -0.26 0.73
CA SER A 73 16.41 -0.61 -0.09
C SER A 73 16.02 -0.87 -1.55
N GLY A 74 16.83 -0.40 -2.49
CA GLY A 74 16.64 -0.70 -3.90
C GLY A 74 16.71 -2.20 -4.24
N VAL A 75 17.48 -2.97 -3.46
CA VAL A 75 17.55 -4.44 -3.57
C VAL A 75 16.25 -5.09 -3.08
N LEU A 76 15.55 -4.47 -2.13
CA LEU A 76 14.23 -4.94 -1.73
C LEU A 76 13.20 -4.63 -2.83
N LEU A 77 13.23 -3.42 -3.40
CA LEU A 77 12.31 -3.04 -4.48
C LEU A 77 12.36 -4.00 -5.69
N THR A 78 13.54 -4.52 -6.05
CA THR A 78 13.67 -5.50 -7.14
C THR A 78 13.15 -6.90 -6.80
N ARG A 79 13.04 -7.24 -5.50
CA ARG A 79 12.58 -8.54 -5.01
C ARG A 79 11.10 -8.57 -4.65
N LEU A 80 10.48 -7.40 -4.42
CA LEU A 80 9.07 -7.33 -4.08
C LEU A 80 8.20 -7.92 -5.20
N THR A 81 7.41 -8.93 -4.83
CA THR A 81 6.45 -9.59 -5.72
C THR A 81 5.03 -9.51 -5.17
N TRP A 82 4.07 -9.39 -6.08
CA TRP A 82 2.64 -9.39 -5.77
C TRP A 82 1.86 -10.34 -6.66
N ARG A 83 0.65 -10.65 -6.23
CA ARG A 83 -0.35 -11.43 -6.95
C ARG A 83 -1.38 -10.48 -7.58
N ASN A 84 -1.60 -10.60 -8.88
CA ASN A 84 -2.71 -9.90 -9.54
C ASN A 84 -4.06 -10.60 -9.24
N ARG A 85 -5.17 -10.06 -9.77
CA ARG A 85 -6.51 -10.67 -9.60
C ARG A 85 -6.61 -12.11 -10.12
N LEU A 86 -5.79 -12.48 -11.10
CA LEU A 86 -5.71 -13.82 -11.66
C LEU A 86 -4.78 -14.74 -10.85
N GLY A 87 -4.25 -14.29 -9.71
CA GLY A 87 -3.34 -15.05 -8.86
C GLY A 87 -1.90 -15.14 -9.38
N GLN A 88 -1.57 -14.46 -10.48
CA GLN A 88 -0.24 -14.51 -11.08
C GLN A 88 0.73 -13.59 -10.32
N THR A 89 1.92 -14.13 -10.04
CA THR A 89 3.02 -13.38 -9.43
C THR A 89 3.68 -12.43 -10.42
N ARG A 90 3.91 -11.19 -10.02
CA ARG A 90 4.58 -10.12 -10.79
C ARG A 90 5.50 -9.32 -9.88
N GLY A 91 6.61 -8.83 -10.41
CA GLY A 91 7.50 -7.88 -9.73
C GLY A 91 7.15 -6.42 -10.01
N LEU A 92 7.75 -5.50 -9.25
CA LEU A 92 7.64 -4.04 -9.47
C LEU A 92 8.02 -3.66 -10.90
N LYS A 93 7.10 -2.95 -11.57
CA LYS A 93 7.35 -2.38 -12.90
C LYS A 93 8.21 -1.13 -12.75
N HIS A 94 9.02 -0.85 -13.77
CA HIS A 94 9.84 0.37 -13.86
C HIS A 94 10.82 0.56 -12.69
N ILE A 95 11.35 -0.55 -12.16
CA ILE A 95 12.49 -0.50 -11.25
C ILE A 95 13.75 -0.69 -12.10
N ALA A 96 14.64 0.31 -12.08
CA ALA A 96 15.96 0.26 -12.69
C ALA A 96 16.98 0.70 -11.65
N ASP A 97 18.10 -0.03 -11.54
CA ASP A 97 19.17 0.24 -10.58
C ASP A 97 18.68 0.45 -9.13
N GLY A 98 17.68 -0.34 -8.73
CA GLY A 98 17.06 -0.26 -7.41
C GLY A 98 16.24 1.00 -7.16
N ARG A 99 15.82 1.72 -8.22
CA ARG A 99 15.01 2.94 -8.13
C ARG A 99 13.77 2.86 -9.01
N PRO A 100 12.63 3.41 -8.55
CA PRO A 100 11.46 3.56 -9.40
C PRO A 100 11.69 4.70 -10.39
N GLU A 101 11.69 4.39 -11.69
CA GLU A 101 11.78 5.38 -12.76
C GLU A 101 10.43 6.00 -13.09
N ARG A 102 9.33 5.25 -12.89
CA ARG A 102 7.97 5.67 -13.20
C ARG A 102 7.01 5.15 -12.14
N SER A 103 6.14 6.03 -11.67
CA SER A 103 5.13 5.68 -10.66
C SER A 103 3.76 5.32 -11.26
N ILE A 104 3.46 5.69 -12.51
CA ILE A 104 2.12 5.54 -13.10
C ILE A 104 1.63 4.08 -13.07
N SER A 105 2.47 3.11 -13.45
CA SER A 105 2.07 1.69 -13.40
C SER A 105 2.17 1.07 -12.00
N LEU A 106 2.69 1.83 -11.04
CA LEU A 106 2.87 1.47 -9.63
C LEU A 106 1.77 2.05 -8.74
N GLN A 107 0.89 2.87 -9.30
CA GLN A 107 -0.28 3.37 -8.61
C GLN A 107 -1.33 2.26 -8.51
N GLY A 108 -1.58 1.79 -7.29
CA GLY A 108 -2.58 0.75 -7.06
C GLY A 108 -2.37 -0.01 -5.76
N PHE A 109 -3.23 -1.01 -5.60
CA PHE A 109 -3.22 -1.92 -4.47
C PHE A 109 -2.67 -3.27 -4.90
N TYR A 110 -1.65 -3.74 -4.20
CA TYR A 110 -0.95 -4.96 -4.54
C TYR A 110 -1.07 -5.94 -3.40
N ARG A 111 -1.61 -7.13 -3.68
CA ARG A 111 -1.59 -8.26 -2.76
C ARG A 111 -0.20 -8.86 -2.79
N LEU A 112 0.56 -8.75 -1.71
CA LEU A 112 1.90 -9.30 -1.66
C LEU A 112 1.85 -10.84 -1.71
N THR A 113 2.94 -11.44 -2.18
CA THR A 113 3.23 -12.83 -1.80
C THR A 113 3.57 -12.86 -0.30
N PRO A 114 3.37 -14.00 0.39
CA PRO A 114 3.72 -14.11 1.81
C PRO A 114 5.18 -13.69 2.09
N GLU A 115 6.11 -14.10 1.24
CA GLU A 115 7.54 -13.81 1.39
C GLU A 115 7.82 -12.30 1.27
N ALA A 116 7.21 -11.63 0.28
CA ALA A 116 7.35 -10.19 0.11
C ALA A 116 6.67 -9.40 1.25
N ALA A 117 5.60 -9.95 1.82
CA ALA A 117 4.96 -9.38 3.00
C ALA A 117 5.88 -9.44 4.23
N ASP A 118 6.52 -10.58 4.45
CA ASP A 118 7.45 -10.77 5.56
C ASP A 118 8.69 -9.89 5.42
N GLU A 119 9.27 -9.78 4.22
CA GLU A 119 10.41 -8.89 3.95
C GLU A 119 10.06 -7.42 4.24
N LEU A 120 8.87 -6.95 3.81
CA LEU A 120 8.44 -5.58 4.06
C LEU A 120 8.09 -5.34 5.54
N ALA A 121 7.48 -6.32 6.21
CA ALA A 121 7.20 -6.25 7.64
C ALA A 121 8.49 -6.12 8.47
N GLU A 122 9.57 -6.79 8.07
CA GLU A 122 10.86 -6.69 8.74
C GLU A 122 11.48 -5.29 8.62
N VAL A 123 11.34 -4.63 7.47
CA VAL A 123 11.77 -3.22 7.31
C VAL A 123 11.02 -2.31 8.28
N VAL A 124 9.73 -2.56 8.52
CA VAL A 124 8.93 -1.76 9.45
C VAL A 124 9.29 -2.05 10.91
N ARG A 125 9.61 -3.31 11.26
CA ARG A 125 10.01 -3.72 12.62
C ARG A 125 11.41 -3.25 13.01
N SER A 126 12.32 -3.16 12.05
CA SER A 126 13.73 -2.83 12.27
C SER A 126 14.03 -1.32 12.31
N ALA A 127 13.02 -0.47 12.08
CA ALA A 127 13.13 0.97 12.04
C ALA A 127 12.37 1.64 13.18
#